data_AF-B0EIJ8-F1
#
_entry.id   AF-B0EIJ8-F1
#
_cell.length_a   1.000
_cell.length_b   1.000
_cell.length_c   1.000
_cell.angle_alpha   90.00
_cell.angle_beta   90.00
_cell.angle_gamma   90.00
#
_symmetry.space_group_name_H-M   'P 1'
#
loop_
_entity.id
_entity.type
_entity.pdbx_description
1 polymer ?
#
loop_
_entity_poly.entity_id
_entity_poly.type
_entity_poly.pdbx_seq_one_letter_code
_entity_poly.pdbx_strand_id
1 'polypeptide(L)'
;MKVPIERIRGIIITSPQANHSSGIGGLVHIILFSTKGKITIVGPKGIKVLVDSLFEYCREKSPDSINYIELNVTEINQFSICNVQFTVISSVRHKSIPNYGIICQIKNKQLNQKTIAMFNGDIRDFFPMINHIQNNKIQIDVLVCDYKANQTNKIQRKREYPAPNIISSIVNNDIHPSKFVIRCYSSKCIKEEINEIITHVQNEIQVQTLIAYNGTHVTLY
;
A
#
# COMPACT_ATOMS: atom_id res chain seq x y z
N MET A 1 12.51 7.10 14.38
CA MET A 1 13.10 8.07 13.43
C MET A 1 12.01 9.03 12.98
N LYS A 2 12.21 10.35 13.03
CA LYS A 2 11.21 11.31 12.50
C LYS A 2 11.38 11.44 10.99
N VAL A 3 10.29 11.34 10.21
CA VAL A 3 10.32 11.62 8.77
C VAL A 3 10.12 13.13 8.59
N PRO A 4 11.11 13.88 8.07
CA PRO A 4 10.94 15.31 7.85
C PRO A 4 9.89 15.56 6.77
N ILE A 5 8.91 16.42 7.06
CA ILE A 5 7.76 16.65 6.18
C ILE A 5 8.18 17.26 4.84
N GLU A 6 9.23 18.07 4.86
CA GLU A 6 9.85 18.70 3.70
C GLU A 6 10.53 17.69 2.76
N ARG A 7 10.66 16.41 3.15
CA ARG A 7 11.17 15.32 2.30
C ARG A 7 10.07 14.51 1.62
N ILE A 8 8.81 14.73 1.95
CA ILE A 8 7.69 14.05 1.29
C ILE A 8 7.57 14.59 -0.14
N ARG A 9 7.58 13.69 -1.13
CA ARG A 9 7.49 14.03 -2.57
C ARG A 9 6.29 13.38 -3.27
N GLY A 10 5.76 12.33 -2.66
CA GLY A 10 4.66 11.54 -3.20
C GLY A 10 3.71 11.08 -2.12
N ILE A 11 2.41 11.14 -2.39
CA ILE A 11 1.37 10.46 -1.61
C ILE A 11 0.62 9.54 -2.56
N ILE A 12 0.49 8.27 -2.22
CA ILE A 12 -0.23 7.28 -3.03
C ILE A 12 -1.39 6.72 -2.21
N ILE A 13 -2.60 6.83 -2.74
CA ILE A 13 -3.83 6.39 -2.11
C ILE A 13 -4.31 5.09 -2.78
N THR A 14 -4.40 4.02 -2.00
CA THR A 14 -4.75 2.67 -2.47
C THR A 14 -6.24 2.42 -2.59
N SER A 15 -7.10 3.27 -2.01
CA SER A 15 -8.56 3.13 -2.02
C SER A 15 -9.22 4.48 -1.78
N PRO A 16 -10.37 4.81 -2.40
CA PRO A 16 -11.08 6.06 -2.12
C PRO A 16 -11.81 6.04 -0.76
N GLN A 17 -11.81 4.91 -0.04
CA GLN A 17 -12.44 4.79 1.27
C GLN A 17 -11.89 5.82 2.28
N ALA A 18 -12.78 6.36 3.13
CA ALA A 18 -12.46 7.45 4.04
C ALA A 18 -11.30 7.15 5.00
N ASN A 19 -11.13 5.88 5.42
CA ASN A 19 -10.01 5.45 6.27
C ASN A 19 -8.64 5.49 5.56
N HIS A 20 -8.61 5.70 4.24
CA HIS A 20 -7.38 5.86 3.45
C HIS A 20 -7.21 7.29 2.90
N SER A 21 -8.31 8.03 2.69
CA SER A 21 -8.29 9.31 1.97
C SER A 21 -8.64 10.54 2.82
N SER A 22 -9.34 10.40 3.95
CA SER A 22 -9.89 11.57 4.69
C SER A 22 -8.85 12.55 5.22
N GLY A 23 -7.65 12.07 5.57
CA GLY A 23 -6.56 12.92 6.08
C GLY A 23 -5.80 13.70 5.01
N ILE A 24 -6.08 13.48 3.71
CA ILE A 24 -5.23 13.98 2.62
C ILE A 24 -5.15 15.50 2.58
N GLY A 25 -6.26 16.22 2.77
CA GLY A 25 -6.28 17.68 2.67
C GLY A 25 -5.37 18.35 3.69
N GLY A 26 -5.53 18.00 4.97
CA GLY A 26 -4.69 18.53 6.03
C GLY A 26 -3.21 18.19 5.82
N LEU A 27 -2.91 16.96 5.42
CA LEU A 27 -1.53 16.54 5.14
C LEU A 27 -0.91 17.35 3.98
N VAL A 28 -1.64 17.53 2.89
CA VAL A 28 -1.20 18.28 1.71
C VAL A 28 -0.96 19.75 2.06
N HIS A 29 -1.88 20.38 2.80
CA HIS A 29 -1.67 21.73 3.33
C HIS A 29 -0.36 21.83 4.13
N ILE A 30 -0.14 20.96 5.12
CA ILE A 30 1.06 21.03 5.98
C ILE A 30 2.33 20.85 5.13
N ILE A 31 2.33 19.94 4.16
CA ILE A 31 3.47 19.75 3.25
C ILE A 31 3.75 21.03 2.47
N LEU A 32 2.75 21.64 1.84
CA LEU A 32 2.92 22.85 1.03
C LEU A 32 3.35 24.06 1.86
N PHE A 33 2.89 24.18 3.12
CA PHE A 33 3.38 25.19 4.05
C PHE A 33 4.85 24.97 4.44
N SER A 34 5.28 23.71 4.51
CA SER A 34 6.61 23.33 4.98
C SER A 34 7.65 23.20 3.88
N THR A 35 7.25 23.14 2.60
CA THR A 35 8.18 23.00 1.47
C THR A 35 7.71 23.72 0.22
N LYS A 36 8.67 24.31 -0.51
CA LYS A 36 8.46 24.85 -1.87
C LYS A 36 8.56 23.77 -2.97
N GLY A 37 8.77 22.51 -2.58
CA GLY A 37 8.93 21.39 -3.50
C GLY A 37 7.61 20.98 -4.15
N LYS A 38 7.69 20.45 -5.38
CA LYS A 38 6.54 19.80 -6.03
C LYS A 38 6.19 18.50 -5.30
N ILE A 39 4.91 18.26 -5.11
CA ILE A 39 4.35 17.02 -4.58
C ILE A 39 3.53 16.32 -5.67
N THR A 40 3.63 15.00 -5.75
CA THR A 40 2.75 14.19 -6.59
C THR A 40 1.74 13.45 -5.73
N ILE A 41 0.45 13.62 -6.02
CA ILE A 41 -0.64 12.88 -5.38
C ILE A 41 -1.16 11.88 -6.40
N VAL A 42 -1.07 10.61 -6.06
CA VAL A 42 -1.56 9.50 -6.87
C VAL A 42 -2.73 8.86 -6.15
N GLY A 43 -3.83 8.63 -6.85
CA GLY A 43 -4.99 8.00 -6.23
C GLY A 43 -6.07 7.63 -7.22
N PRO A 44 -7.18 7.08 -6.73
CA PRO A 44 -8.35 6.76 -7.56
C PRO A 44 -8.87 8.01 -8.28
N LYS A 45 -9.57 7.80 -9.40
CA LYS A 45 -10.30 8.87 -10.10
C LYS A 45 -11.14 9.71 -9.13
N GLY A 46 -11.01 11.02 -9.22
CA GLY A 46 -11.63 11.99 -8.31
C GLY A 46 -10.70 12.52 -7.21
N ILE A 47 -9.47 12.01 -7.08
CA ILE A 47 -8.53 12.51 -6.06
C ILE A 47 -8.16 13.99 -6.28
N LYS A 48 -8.06 14.43 -7.55
CA LYS A 48 -7.82 15.84 -7.85
C LYS A 48 -8.97 16.70 -7.35
N VAL A 49 -10.20 16.31 -7.66
CA VAL A 49 -11.41 17.02 -7.22
C VAL A 49 -11.47 17.07 -5.69
N LEU A 50 -11.21 15.95 -5.02
CA LEU A 50 -11.21 15.89 -3.56
C LEU A 50 -10.23 16.88 -2.93
N VAL A 51 -9.00 16.95 -3.42
CA VAL A 51 -7.97 17.85 -2.87
C VAL A 51 -8.26 19.29 -3.24
N ASP A 52 -8.62 19.58 -4.50
CA ASP A 52 -8.90 20.94 -4.96
C ASP A 52 -10.12 21.54 -4.24
N SER A 53 -11.18 20.76 -3.99
CA SER A 53 -12.35 21.22 -3.23
C SER A 53 -12.03 21.57 -1.78
N LEU A 54 -10.98 20.97 -1.19
CA LEU A 54 -10.55 21.32 0.16
C LEU A 54 -9.86 22.69 0.19
N PHE A 55 -9.02 22.99 -0.80
CA PHE A 55 -8.45 24.32 -0.96
C PHE A 55 -9.55 25.36 -1.23
N GLU A 56 -10.50 25.04 -2.11
CA GLU A 56 -11.62 25.93 -2.42
C GLU A 56 -12.48 26.21 -1.17
N TYR A 57 -12.75 25.20 -0.34
CA TYR A 57 -13.44 25.35 0.93
C TYR A 57 -12.69 26.30 1.89
N CYS A 58 -11.37 26.24 1.90
CA CYS A 58 -10.49 27.16 2.63
C CYS A 58 -10.36 28.55 1.98
N ARG A 59 -11.06 28.81 0.86
CA ARG A 59 -10.96 30.03 0.03
C ARG A 59 -9.56 30.23 -0.56
N GLU A 60 -8.84 29.14 -0.77
CA GLU A 60 -7.53 29.10 -1.39
C GLU A 60 -7.61 28.48 -2.79
N LYS A 61 -6.61 28.78 -3.62
CA LYS A 61 -6.42 28.05 -4.89
C LYS A 61 -5.47 26.90 -4.64
N SER A 62 -5.80 25.74 -5.22
CA SER A 62 -4.89 24.59 -5.26
C SER A 62 -3.55 25.01 -5.88
N PRO A 63 -2.41 24.82 -5.18
CA PRO A 63 -1.11 25.27 -5.69
C PRO A 63 -0.64 24.49 -6.92
N ASP A 64 -0.05 25.19 -7.90
CA ASP A 64 0.55 24.59 -9.10
C ASP A 64 1.72 23.61 -8.81
N SER A 65 2.19 23.59 -7.56
CA SER A 65 3.18 22.63 -7.07
C SER A 65 2.61 21.23 -6.83
N ILE A 66 1.29 21.02 -6.94
CA ILE A 66 0.66 19.70 -6.84
C ILE A 66 0.50 19.10 -8.24
N ASN A 67 1.11 17.93 -8.45
CA ASN A 67 0.87 17.09 -9.62
C ASN A 67 -0.09 15.96 -9.25
N TYR A 68 -1.07 15.68 -10.10
CA TYR A 68 -2.06 14.62 -9.87
C TYR A 68 -1.88 13.48 -10.87
N ILE A 69 -1.93 12.23 -10.38
CA ILE A 69 -2.03 11.03 -11.20
C ILE A 69 -3.28 10.26 -10.77
N GLU A 70 -4.31 10.29 -11.60
CA GLU A 70 -5.53 9.52 -11.36
C GLU A 70 -5.37 8.11 -11.94
N LEU A 71 -5.51 7.11 -11.07
CA LEU A 71 -5.32 5.71 -11.40
C LEU A 71 -6.45 5.20 -12.29
N ASN A 72 -6.06 4.49 -13.35
CA ASN A 72 -6.97 3.74 -14.19
C ASN A 72 -7.28 2.37 -13.55
N VAL A 73 -8.56 2.00 -13.44
CA VAL A 73 -8.99 0.70 -12.91
C VAL A 73 -8.82 -0.44 -13.92
N THR A 74 -8.73 -0.16 -15.22
CA THR A 74 -8.65 -1.20 -16.26
C THR A 74 -7.21 -1.54 -16.66
N GLU A 75 -6.24 -0.75 -16.22
CA GLU A 75 -4.85 -0.85 -16.69
C GLU A 75 -3.86 -0.87 -15.53
N ILE A 76 -2.68 -1.42 -15.78
CA ILE A 76 -1.55 -1.31 -14.87
C ILE A 76 -0.95 0.09 -15.03
N ASN A 77 -0.94 0.87 -13.95
CA ASN A 77 -0.44 2.23 -13.98
C ASN A 77 1.04 2.23 -13.60
N GLN A 78 1.89 2.81 -14.45
CA GLN A 78 3.33 2.92 -14.20
C GLN A 78 3.76 4.39 -14.19
N PHE A 79 4.50 4.78 -13.16
CA PHE A 79 5.03 6.15 -13.03
C PHE A 79 6.27 6.16 -12.14
N SER A 80 6.91 7.32 -11.97
CA SER A 80 8.07 7.48 -11.10
C SER A 80 7.95 8.75 -10.27
N ILE A 81 8.35 8.66 -9.01
CA ILE A 81 8.51 9.81 -8.11
C ILE A 81 9.94 9.75 -7.57
N CYS A 82 10.75 10.75 -7.93
CA CYS A 82 12.18 10.78 -7.62
C CYS A 82 12.92 9.52 -8.12
N ASN A 83 13.60 8.79 -7.25
CA ASN A 83 14.37 7.57 -7.57
C ASN A 83 13.56 6.27 -7.38
N VAL A 84 12.23 6.37 -7.26
CA VAL A 84 11.34 5.23 -7.06
C VAL A 84 10.40 5.09 -8.25
N GLN A 85 10.40 3.90 -8.84
CA GLN A 85 9.46 3.51 -9.89
C GLN A 85 8.30 2.78 -9.24
N PHE A 86 7.08 3.13 -9.63
CA PHE A 86 5.85 2.53 -9.10
C PHE A 86 5.10 1.82 -10.21
N THR A 87 4.59 0.65 -9.89
CA THR A 87 3.63 -0.12 -10.67
C THR A 87 2.41 -0.34 -9.79
N VAL A 88 1.27 0.20 -10.20
CA VAL A 88 0.02 0.16 -9.44
C VAL A 88 -1.00 -0.69 -10.20
N ILE A 89 -1.49 -1.72 -9.54
CA ILE A 89 -2.35 -2.76 -10.12
C ILE A 89 -3.68 -2.71 -9.39
N SER A 90 -4.77 -2.62 -10.15
CA SER A 90 -6.12 -2.65 -9.60
C SER A 90 -6.54 -4.08 -9.27
N SER A 91 -7.32 -4.22 -8.20
CA SER A 91 -8.14 -5.41 -7.93
C SER A 91 -9.56 -4.93 -7.66
N VAL A 92 -10.38 -4.95 -8.71
CA VAL A 92 -11.80 -4.57 -8.62
C VAL A 92 -12.65 -5.84 -8.66
N ARG A 93 -13.47 -6.08 -7.63
CA ARG A 93 -14.58 -7.03 -7.74
C ARG A 93 -15.78 -6.29 -8.34
N HIS A 94 -16.60 -6.97 -9.14
CA HIS A 94 -17.74 -6.37 -9.83
C HIS A 94 -18.62 -5.51 -8.88
N LYS A 95 -18.83 -4.22 -9.22
CA LYS A 95 -19.52 -3.18 -8.41
C LYS A 95 -18.85 -2.77 -7.08
N SER A 96 -17.60 -3.16 -6.81
CA SER A 96 -16.88 -2.75 -5.61
C SER A 96 -16.13 -1.44 -5.79
N ILE A 97 -15.88 -0.75 -4.68
CA ILE A 97 -14.91 0.34 -4.60
C ILE A 97 -13.55 -0.16 -5.14
N PRO A 98 -12.86 0.59 -6.02
CA PRO A 98 -11.57 0.18 -6.54
C PRO A 98 -10.50 0.20 -5.44
N ASN A 99 -9.73 -0.88 -5.38
CA ASN A 99 -8.56 -1.00 -4.51
C ASN A 99 -7.32 -1.30 -5.35
N TYR A 100 -6.17 -0.80 -4.90
CA TYR A 100 -4.93 -0.87 -5.64
C TYR A 100 -3.80 -1.40 -4.77
N GLY A 101 -3.02 -2.29 -5.36
CA GLY A 101 -1.76 -2.79 -4.83
C GLY A 101 -0.63 -2.09 -5.55
N ILE A 102 0.48 -1.93 -4.85
CA ILE A 102 1.62 -1.13 -5.29
C ILE A 102 2.85 -2.02 -5.24
N ILE A 103 3.57 -2.11 -6.36
CA ILE A 103 4.94 -2.59 -6.39
C ILE A 103 5.80 -1.35 -6.59
N CYS A 104 6.72 -1.09 -5.67
CA CYS A 104 7.69 0.00 -5.79
C CYS A 104 9.11 -0.54 -5.89
N GLN A 105 9.84 -0.04 -6.88
CA GLN A 105 11.24 -0.36 -7.11
C GLN A 105 12.08 0.85 -6.74
N ILE A 106 12.82 0.72 -5.65
CA ILE A 106 13.67 1.75 -5.06
C ILE A 106 15.08 1.54 -5.58
N LYS A 107 15.61 2.50 -6.35
CA LYS A 107 16.99 2.47 -6.82
C LYS A 107 17.90 3.18 -5.81
N ASN A 108 18.82 2.44 -5.19
CA ASN A 108 19.90 3.02 -4.41
C ASN A 108 21.10 3.29 -5.35
N LYS A 109 21.28 4.56 -5.71
CA LYS A 109 22.37 4.97 -6.62
C LYS A 109 23.77 4.74 -6.04
N GLN A 110 23.93 4.83 -4.72
CA GLN A 110 25.24 4.70 -4.07
C GLN A 110 25.72 3.24 -4.02
N LEU A 111 24.79 2.31 -3.77
CA LEU A 111 25.11 0.88 -3.66
C LEU A 111 24.91 0.10 -4.97
N ASN A 112 24.46 0.76 -6.04
CA ASN A 112 24.02 0.14 -7.30
C ASN A 112 23.05 -1.04 -7.08
N GLN A 113 22.21 -0.92 -6.06
CA GLN A 113 21.24 -1.93 -5.65
C GLN A 113 19.82 -1.47 -5.94
N LYS A 114 18.94 -2.44 -6.17
CA LYS A 114 17.49 -2.24 -6.31
C LYS A 114 16.82 -3.01 -5.19
N THR A 115 15.87 -2.37 -4.54
CA THR A 115 14.97 -3.04 -3.60
C THR A 115 13.55 -2.92 -4.14
N ILE A 116 12.82 -4.04 -4.16
CA ILE A 116 11.45 -4.12 -4.61
C ILE A 116 10.56 -4.42 -3.40
N ALA A 117 9.72 -3.44 -3.05
CA ALA A 117 8.72 -3.61 -2.01
C ALA A 117 7.31 -3.67 -2.64
N MET A 118 6.49 -4.56 -2.11
CA MET A 118 5.10 -4.72 -2.49
C MET A 118 4.20 -4.34 -1.31
N PHE A 119 3.15 -3.57 -1.60
CA PHE A 119 2.08 -3.23 -0.69
C PHE A 119 0.77 -3.73 -1.30
N ASN A 120 0.05 -4.61 -0.61
CA ASN A 120 -1.24 -5.06 -1.11
C ASN A 120 -2.34 -3.98 -0.99
N GLY A 121 -2.22 -3.07 -0.02
CA GLY A 121 -3.31 -2.16 0.34
C GLY A 121 -4.56 -2.95 0.75
N ASP A 122 -5.75 -2.51 0.34
CA ASP A 122 -7.00 -3.25 0.60
C ASP A 122 -7.34 -4.28 -0.49
N ILE A 123 -6.34 -4.73 -1.26
CA ILE A 123 -6.55 -5.79 -2.23
C ILE A 123 -6.89 -7.09 -1.50
N ARG A 124 -8.01 -7.67 -1.93
CA ARG A 124 -8.57 -8.93 -1.41
C ARG A 124 -8.28 -10.10 -2.34
N ASP A 125 -8.15 -9.81 -3.62
CA ASP A 125 -7.79 -10.76 -4.66
C ASP A 125 -6.39 -10.45 -5.15
N PHE A 126 -5.42 -11.26 -4.73
CA PHE A 126 -4.02 -11.09 -5.07
C PHE A 126 -3.70 -11.53 -6.49
N PHE A 127 -4.62 -12.23 -7.17
CA PHE A 127 -4.36 -12.82 -8.48
C PHE A 127 -3.82 -11.83 -9.51
N PRO A 128 -4.35 -10.60 -9.69
CA PRO A 128 -3.79 -9.65 -10.64
C PRO A 128 -2.33 -9.27 -10.34
N MET A 129 -1.99 -9.15 -9.05
CA MET A 129 -0.64 -8.83 -8.61
C MET A 129 0.30 -10.02 -8.81
N ILE A 130 -0.10 -11.21 -8.37
CA ILE A 130 0.67 -12.44 -8.51
C ILE A 130 0.94 -12.73 -9.99
N ASN A 131 -0.09 -12.63 -10.84
CA ASN A 131 0.05 -12.83 -12.28
C ASN A 131 1.02 -11.82 -12.91
N HIS A 132 0.98 -10.55 -12.49
CA HIS A 132 1.95 -9.56 -12.96
C HIS A 132 3.38 -9.90 -12.52
N ILE A 133 3.57 -10.29 -11.25
CA ILE A 133 4.88 -10.66 -10.67
C ILE A 133 5.47 -11.86 -11.42
N GLN A 134 4.69 -12.93 -11.60
CA GLN A 134 5.11 -14.16 -12.25
C GLN A 134 5.44 -13.94 -13.74
N ASN A 135 4.54 -13.26 -14.49
CA ASN A 135 4.75 -13.01 -15.91
C ASN A 135 5.98 -12.14 -16.19
N ASN A 136 6.29 -11.20 -15.30
CA ASN A 136 7.43 -10.29 -15.44
C ASN A 136 8.68 -10.75 -14.67
N LYS A 137 8.63 -11.94 -14.03
CA LYS A 137 9.72 -12.51 -13.22
C LYS A 137 10.27 -11.52 -12.18
N ILE A 138 9.37 -10.84 -11.48
CA ILE A 138 9.72 -9.84 -10.46
C ILE A 138 10.03 -10.56 -9.15
N GLN A 139 11.24 -10.42 -8.63
CA GLN A 139 11.56 -10.87 -7.27
C GLN A 139 11.15 -9.78 -6.27
N ILE A 140 10.24 -10.09 -5.34
CA ILE A 140 9.86 -9.19 -4.26
C ILE A 140 10.85 -9.37 -3.10
N ASP A 141 11.44 -8.28 -2.60
CA ASP A 141 12.31 -8.34 -1.43
C ASP A 141 11.50 -8.20 -0.14
N VAL A 142 10.53 -7.28 -0.14
CA VAL A 142 9.69 -6.99 1.02
C VAL A 142 8.22 -6.97 0.63
N LEU A 143 7.41 -7.81 1.28
CA LEU A 143 5.96 -7.79 1.16
C LEU A 143 5.35 -7.17 2.42
N VAL A 144 4.61 -6.08 2.26
CA VAL A 144 3.77 -5.47 3.29
C VAL A 144 2.32 -5.84 3.01
N CYS A 145 1.74 -6.62 3.92
CA CYS A 145 0.37 -7.09 3.82
C CYS A 145 -0.51 -6.49 4.93
N ASP A 146 -1.51 -5.73 4.50
CA ASP A 146 -2.59 -5.24 5.33
C ASP A 146 -3.51 -6.42 5.70
N TYR A 147 -3.63 -6.69 7.00
CA TYR A 147 -4.45 -7.76 7.56
C TYR A 147 -5.55 -7.21 8.48
N LYS A 148 -6.76 -7.76 8.33
CA LYS A 148 -7.90 -7.46 9.18
C LYS A 148 -8.57 -8.75 9.63
N ALA A 149 -8.48 -9.02 10.93
CA ALA A 149 -9.12 -10.17 11.58
C ALA A 149 -10.63 -10.17 11.34
N ASN A 150 -11.19 -11.34 11.03
CA ASN A 150 -12.63 -11.50 10.83
C ASN A 150 -13.31 -11.56 12.20
N GLN A 151 -14.26 -10.66 12.47
CA GLN A 151 -15.12 -10.82 13.65
C GLN A 151 -16.03 -12.03 13.42
N THR A 152 -15.79 -13.08 14.21
CA THR A 152 -16.57 -14.31 14.32
C THR A 152 -17.98 -14.03 14.83
N ASN A 153 -18.86 -13.53 13.97
CA ASN A 153 -20.31 -13.66 14.17
C ASN A 153 -20.88 -14.60 13.09
N LYS A 154 -21.48 -15.70 13.55
CA LYS A 154 -21.95 -16.90 12.83
C LYS A 154 -22.97 -16.68 11.70
N ILE A 155 -23.30 -15.44 11.35
CA ILE A 155 -24.28 -15.13 10.30
C ILE A 155 -23.50 -14.65 9.08
N GLN A 156 -23.14 -15.59 8.20
CA GLN A 156 -22.70 -15.42 6.82
C GLN A 156 -22.18 -14.02 6.45
N ARG A 157 -20.97 -13.66 6.91
CA ARG A 157 -20.24 -12.54 6.30
C ARG A 157 -19.26 -13.11 5.29
N LYS A 158 -19.50 -12.77 4.02
CA LYS A 158 -18.54 -12.92 2.92
C LYS A 158 -17.16 -12.56 3.46
N ARG A 159 -16.21 -13.51 3.48
CA ARG A 159 -14.82 -13.26 3.90
C ARG A 159 -14.31 -12.06 3.12
N GLU A 160 -14.18 -10.91 3.79
CA GLU A 160 -13.75 -9.68 3.13
C GLU A 160 -12.23 -9.66 2.95
N TYR A 161 -11.49 -10.34 3.82
CA TYR A 161 -10.03 -10.44 3.78
C TYR A 161 -9.59 -11.91 3.72
N PRO A 162 -8.44 -12.22 3.11
CA PRO A 162 -7.93 -13.58 3.03
C PRO A 162 -7.68 -14.15 4.43
N ALA A 163 -8.01 -15.43 4.60
CA ALA A 163 -7.74 -16.17 5.83
C ALA A 163 -6.23 -16.43 6.01
N PRO A 164 -5.76 -16.72 7.24
CA PRO A 164 -4.36 -16.98 7.52
C PRO A 164 -3.66 -17.94 6.55
N ASN A 165 -4.31 -19.06 6.21
CA ASN A 165 -3.81 -20.06 5.28
C ASN A 165 -3.64 -19.52 3.84
N ILE A 166 -4.54 -18.64 3.38
CA ILE A 166 -4.44 -18.03 2.05
C ILE A 166 -3.25 -17.07 2.00
N ILE A 167 -3.08 -16.24 3.02
CA ILE A 167 -1.94 -15.31 3.11
C ILE A 167 -0.63 -16.10 3.13
N SER A 168 -0.57 -17.15 3.94
CA SER A 168 0.61 -18.01 4.04
C SER A 168 0.95 -18.67 2.71
N SER A 169 -0.06 -19.20 1.99
CA SER A 169 0.15 -19.74 0.64
C SER A 169 0.67 -18.69 -0.34
N ILE A 170 0.14 -17.45 -0.31
CA ILE A 170 0.63 -16.38 -1.19
C ILE A 170 2.10 -16.06 -0.90
N VAL A 171 2.47 -15.96 0.38
CA VAL A 171 3.85 -15.70 0.80
C VAL A 171 4.75 -16.87 0.39
N ASN A 172 4.32 -18.10 0.64
CA ASN A 172 5.15 -19.29 0.53
C ASN A 172 5.20 -19.91 -0.87
N ASN A 173 4.22 -19.69 -1.72
CA ASN A 173 4.14 -20.37 -3.02
C ASN A 173 4.15 -19.42 -4.20
N ASP A 174 3.69 -18.18 -4.01
CA ASP A 174 3.46 -17.26 -5.13
C ASP A 174 4.48 -16.10 -5.19
N ILE A 175 4.85 -15.53 -4.04
CA ILE A 175 5.66 -14.30 -3.97
C ILE A 175 7.08 -14.55 -3.47
N HIS A 176 7.27 -15.43 -2.47
CA HIS A 176 8.56 -15.73 -1.83
C HIS A 176 9.39 -14.49 -1.46
N PRO A 177 8.84 -13.55 -0.65
CA PRO A 177 9.59 -12.36 -0.27
C PRO A 177 10.71 -12.70 0.73
N SER A 178 11.80 -11.92 0.74
CA SER A 178 12.84 -12.07 1.77
C SER A 178 12.37 -11.62 3.16
N LYS A 179 11.53 -10.58 3.20
CA LYS A 179 10.89 -10.06 4.42
C LYS A 179 9.38 -9.95 4.22
N PHE A 180 8.62 -10.42 5.20
CA PHE A 180 7.17 -10.31 5.24
C PHE A 180 6.73 -9.46 6.42
N VAL A 181 5.97 -8.40 6.17
CA VAL A 181 5.49 -7.45 7.18
C VAL A 181 3.97 -7.50 7.21
N ILE A 182 3.42 -7.88 8.36
CA ILE A 182 1.98 -7.94 8.60
C ILE A 182 1.56 -6.62 9.27
N ARG A 183 0.70 -5.83 8.62
CA ARG A 183 0.12 -4.61 9.20
C ARG A 183 -1.32 -4.87 9.64
N CYS A 184 -1.59 -4.78 10.93
CA CYS A 184 -2.90 -5.08 11.49
C CYS A 184 -3.73 -3.82 11.76
N TYR A 185 -4.90 -3.70 11.12
CA TYR A 185 -5.78 -2.51 11.27
C TYR A 185 -6.88 -2.63 12.32
N SER A 186 -7.12 -3.84 12.85
CA SER A 186 -8.21 -4.05 13.80
C SER A 186 -7.72 -3.82 15.23
N SER A 187 -8.41 -2.96 15.98
CA SER A 187 -8.25 -2.87 17.44
C SER A 187 -8.58 -4.17 18.16
N LYS A 188 -9.32 -5.07 17.50
CA LYS A 188 -9.63 -6.44 17.96
C LYS A 188 -8.74 -7.48 17.28
N CYS A 189 -7.51 -7.13 16.91
CA CYS A 189 -6.65 -8.09 16.24
C CYS A 189 -6.47 -9.32 17.12
N ILE A 190 -6.81 -10.49 16.56
CA ILE A 190 -6.77 -11.75 17.28
C ILE A 190 -5.33 -12.21 17.21
N LYS A 191 -4.61 -12.12 18.33
CA LYS A 191 -3.20 -12.53 18.44
C LYS A 191 -2.98 -13.96 17.92
N GLU A 192 -3.97 -14.83 18.10
CA GLU A 192 -3.98 -16.21 17.61
C GLU A 192 -3.93 -16.30 16.08
N GLU A 193 -4.74 -15.53 15.34
CA GLU A 193 -4.72 -15.54 13.87
C GLU A 193 -3.38 -15.03 13.31
N ILE A 194 -2.79 -13.99 13.92
CA ILE A 194 -1.46 -13.51 13.49
C ILE A 194 -0.41 -14.58 13.75
N ASN A 195 -0.44 -15.20 14.93
CA ASN A 195 0.49 -16.27 15.28
C ASN A 195 0.34 -17.46 14.32
N GLU A 196 -0.88 -17.77 13.88
CA GLU A 196 -1.14 -18.79 12.88
C GLU A 196 -0.48 -18.45 11.54
N ILE A 197 -0.62 -17.20 11.05
CA ILE A 197 0.09 -16.74 9.84
C ILE A 197 1.60 -16.91 10.01
N ILE A 198 2.16 -16.39 11.10
CA ILE A 198 3.60 -16.43 11.36
C ILE A 198 4.10 -17.87 11.37
N THR A 199 3.39 -18.76 12.07
CA THR A 199 3.75 -20.17 12.19
C THR A 199 3.75 -20.84 10.82
N HIS A 200 2.71 -20.62 9.98
CA HIS A 200 2.65 -21.20 8.65
C HIS A 200 3.75 -20.68 7.72
N VAL A 201 4.03 -19.37 7.70
CA VAL A 201 5.10 -18.88 6.80
C VAL A 201 6.48 -19.30 7.28
N GLN A 202 6.78 -19.21 8.59
CA GLN A 202 8.11 -19.55 9.14
C GLN A 202 8.44 -21.04 9.10
N ASN A 203 7.44 -21.92 9.23
CA ASN A 203 7.68 -23.37 9.21
C ASN A 203 7.95 -23.91 7.80
N GLU A 204 7.38 -23.28 6.77
CA GLU A 204 7.56 -23.71 5.38
C GLU A 204 8.76 -23.03 4.73
N ILE A 205 8.98 -21.75 5.01
CA ILE A 205 10.05 -20.95 4.43
C ILE A 205 10.67 -20.06 5.51
N GLN A 206 12.00 -19.96 5.54
CA GLN A 206 12.71 -19.06 6.48
C GLN A 206 12.56 -17.56 6.10
N VAL A 207 11.36 -17.11 5.73
CA VAL A 207 11.04 -15.70 5.48
C VAL A 207 11.03 -14.96 6.81
N GLN A 208 11.81 -13.88 6.89
CA GLN A 208 11.79 -13.02 8.07
C GLN A 208 10.41 -12.34 8.17
N THR A 209 9.62 -12.75 9.16
CA THR A 209 8.25 -12.23 9.34
C THR A 209 8.17 -11.28 10.53
N LEU A 210 7.56 -10.11 10.32
CA LEU A 210 7.45 -9.02 11.29
C LEU A 210 5.99 -8.55 11.40
N ILE A 211 5.59 -8.12 12.59
CA ILE A 211 4.30 -7.45 12.81
C ILE A 211 4.57 -5.94 12.92
N ALA A 212 3.83 -5.13 12.16
CA ALA A 212 3.93 -3.68 12.21
C ALA A 212 2.83 -3.06 13.09
N TYR A 213 3.27 -2.25 14.05
CA TYR A 213 2.45 -1.36 14.88
C TYR A 213 2.72 0.11 14.55
N ASN A 214 1.91 1.02 15.08
CA ASN A 214 2.14 2.47 14.93
C ASN A 214 3.56 2.84 15.40
N GLY A 215 4.32 3.54 14.54
CA GLY A 215 5.70 3.92 14.82
C GLY A 215 6.75 2.84 14.54
N THR A 216 6.35 1.67 14.03
CA THR A 216 7.31 0.62 13.63
C THR A 216 8.13 1.08 12.43
N HIS A 217 9.44 0.86 12.50
CA HIS A 217 10.37 1.10 11.40
C HIS A 217 10.95 -0.24 10.94
N VAL A 218 10.81 -0.55 9.65
CA VAL A 218 11.40 -1.75 9.04
C VAL A 218 12.51 -1.31 8.11
N THR A 219 13.74 -1.73 8.39
CA THR A 219 14.87 -1.48 7.51
C THR A 219 14.85 -2.46 6.35
N LEU A 220 14.90 -1.95 5.13
CA LEU A 220 14.88 -2.77 3.93
C LEU A 220 16.21 -3.51 3.72
N TYR A 221 17.33 -2.93 4.17
CA TYR A 221 18.70 -3.44 4.07
C TYR A 221 19.47 -3.29 5.39
#